data_AF-A0A1B7WG05-F1
#
_entry.id   AF-A0A1B7WG05-F1
#
_cell.length_a   1.000
_cell.length_b   1.000
_cell.length_c   1.000
_cell.angle_alpha   90.00
_cell.angle_beta   90.00
_cell.angle_gamma   90.00
#
_symmetry.space_group_name_H-M   'P 1'
#
loop_
_entity.id
_entity.type
_entity.pdbx_description
1 polymer ?
#
loop_
_entity_poly.entity_id
_entity_poly.type
_entity_poly.pdbx_seq_one_letter_code
_entity_poly.pdbx_strand_id
1 'polypeptide(L)'
;NTLKTIADKHQVSIANVAVNYILNQPAVGGVIVGARLGIAEHLSDNARVFGFNLDAEDIGKIDAVSQHSRDLYQLIGDCGDEYRR
;
A
#
# COMPACT_ATOMS: atom_id res chain seq x y z
N ASN A 1 15.71 -0.60 -1.10
CA ASN A 1 14.74 0.22 -1.86
C ASN A 1 13.73 -0.69 -2.54
N THR A 2 12.96 -1.45 -1.76
CA THR A 2 12.20 -2.62 -2.23
C THR A 2 11.04 -2.27 -3.14
N LEU A 3 10.18 -1.32 -2.73
CA LEU A 3 9.02 -0.92 -3.53
C LEU A 3 9.41 -0.32 -4.87
N LYS A 4 10.54 0.41 -4.94
CA LYS A 4 11.03 0.97 -6.21
C LYS A 4 11.41 -0.12 -7.21
N THR A 5 12.11 -1.16 -6.77
CA THR A 5 12.49 -2.29 -7.64
C THR A 5 11.26 -3.01 -8.19
N ILE A 6 10.24 -3.22 -7.36
CA ILE A 6 8.97 -3.83 -7.78
C ILE A 6 8.21 -2.91 -8.74
N ALA A 7 8.15 -1.61 -8.44
CA ALA A 7 7.54 -0.61 -9.30
C ALA A 7 8.20 -0.59 -10.69
N ASP A 8 9.52 -0.69 -10.75
CA ASP A 8 10.28 -0.76 -12.01
C ASP A 8 10.01 -2.07 -12.77
N LYS A 9 9.94 -3.21 -12.09
CA LYS A 9 9.58 -4.51 -12.70
C LYS A 9 8.22 -4.46 -13.40
N HIS A 10 7.22 -3.85 -12.75
CA HIS A 10 5.84 -3.75 -13.26
C HIS A 10 5.58 -2.48 -14.08
N GLN A 11 6.58 -1.60 -14.23
CA GLN A 11 6.48 -0.30 -14.91
C GLN A 11 5.39 0.61 -14.36
N VAL A 12 5.09 0.53 -13.05
CA VAL A 12 4.08 1.35 -12.36
C VAL A 12 4.73 2.26 -11.32
N SER A 13 3.97 3.15 -10.69
CA SER A 13 4.47 3.97 -9.58
C SER A 13 4.60 3.16 -8.28
N ILE A 14 5.43 3.65 -7.34
CA ILE A 14 5.51 3.08 -5.98
C ILE A 14 4.13 3.10 -5.29
N ALA A 15 3.32 4.14 -5.56
CA ALA A 15 1.97 4.25 -5.02
C ALA A 15 1.10 3.07 -5.49
N ASN A 16 1.12 2.75 -6.78
CA ASN A 16 0.41 1.60 -7.33
C ASN A 16 0.82 0.27 -6.67
N VAL A 17 2.12 0.06 -6.44
CA VAL A 17 2.61 -1.14 -5.72
C VAL A 17 2.03 -1.21 -4.31
N ALA A 18 2.06 -0.11 -3.55
CA ALA A 18 1.53 -0.06 -2.19
C ALA A 18 0.02 -0.30 -2.16
N VAL A 19 -0.74 0.34 -3.05
CA VAL A 19 -2.20 0.17 -3.13
C VAL A 19 -2.57 -1.26 -3.52
N ASN A 20 -1.92 -1.84 -4.54
CA ASN A 20 -2.18 -3.23 -4.96
C ASN A 20 -1.90 -4.22 -3.82
N TYR A 21 -0.79 -4.03 -3.09
CA TYR A 21 -0.44 -4.88 -1.95
C TYR A 21 -1.49 -4.84 -0.83
N ILE A 22 -1.99 -3.65 -0.45
CA ILE A 22 -3.01 -3.51 0.60
C ILE A 22 -4.37 -4.01 0.11
N LEU A 23 -4.76 -3.70 -1.12
CA LEU A 23 -6.05 -4.09 -1.69
C LEU A 23 -6.23 -5.61 -1.74
N ASN A 24 -5.13 -6.36 -1.88
CA ASN A 24 -5.15 -7.83 -1.93
C ASN A 24 -5.08 -8.52 -0.55
N GLN A 25 -5.10 -7.76 0.57
CA GLN A 25 -5.09 -8.37 1.90
C GLN A 25 -6.46 -8.97 2.24
N PRO A 26 -6.53 -10.11 2.95
CA PRO A 26 -7.78 -10.86 3.17
C PRO A 26 -8.94 -10.06 3.82
N ALA A 27 -8.62 -9.06 4.64
CA ALA A 27 -9.61 -8.26 5.38
C ALA A 27 -9.87 -6.88 4.75
N VAL A 28 -9.30 -6.58 3.58
CA VAL A 28 -9.41 -5.26 2.96
C VAL A 28 -10.48 -5.28 1.87
N GLY A 29 -11.55 -4.49 2.07
CA GLY A 29 -12.60 -4.30 1.06
C GLY A 29 -12.32 -3.18 0.05
N GLY A 30 -11.34 -2.31 0.32
CA GLY A 30 -10.99 -1.20 -0.56
C GLY A 30 -9.87 -0.33 0.01
N VAL A 31 -9.26 0.48 -0.86
CA VAL A 31 -8.22 1.46 -0.50
C VAL A 31 -8.68 2.85 -0.94
N ILE A 32 -8.49 3.84 -0.07
CA ILE A 32 -8.82 5.24 -0.34
C ILE A 32 -7.52 6.00 -0.61
N VAL A 33 -7.41 6.62 -1.78
CA VAL A 33 -6.25 7.44 -2.15
C VAL A 33 -6.65 8.91 -2.19
N GLY A 34 -6.10 9.72 -1.30
CA GLY A 34 -6.31 11.16 -1.31
C GLY A 34 -5.57 11.83 -2.47
N ALA A 35 -6.25 12.67 -3.24
CA ALA A 35 -5.66 13.42 -4.36
C ALA A 35 -6.05 14.90 -4.29
N ARG A 36 -5.15 15.80 -4.72
CA ARG A 36 -5.40 17.24 -4.87
C ARG A 36 -5.61 17.60 -6.33
N LEU A 37 -6.87 17.63 -6.75
CA LEU A 37 -7.28 17.99 -8.11
C LEU A 37 -6.77 19.41 -8.48
N GLY A 38 -6.30 19.58 -9.71
CA GLY A 38 -5.82 20.87 -10.24
C GLY A 38 -4.40 21.28 -9.87
N ILE A 39 -3.70 20.54 -8.99
CA ILE A 39 -2.27 20.76 -8.68
C ILE A 39 -1.45 19.57 -9.17
N ALA A 40 -1.89 18.35 -8.86
CA ALA A 40 -1.25 17.12 -9.29
C ALA A 40 -2.32 16.09 -9.63
N GLU A 41 -2.43 15.76 -10.91
CA GLU A 41 -3.42 14.81 -11.42
C GLU A 41 -2.80 13.41 -11.54
N HIS A 42 -2.84 12.66 -10.45
CA HIS A 42 -2.40 11.25 -10.42
C HIS A 42 -3.54 10.27 -10.69
N LEU A 43 -4.69 10.73 -11.19
CA LEU A 43 -5.87 9.89 -11.39
C LEU A 43 -5.56 8.74 -12.37
N SER A 44 -4.95 9.07 -13.51
CA SER A 44 -4.58 8.08 -14.53
C SER A 44 -3.53 7.11 -14.02
N ASP A 45 -2.54 7.59 -13.26
CA ASP A 45 -1.53 6.73 -12.65
C ASP A 45 -2.14 5.80 -11.60
N ASN A 46 -2.95 6.31 -10.67
CA ASN A 46 -3.61 5.53 -9.63
C ASN A 46 -4.54 4.45 -10.20
N ALA A 47 -5.19 4.71 -11.35
CA ALA A 47 -6.03 3.72 -12.01
C ALA A 47 -5.23 2.51 -12.53
N ARG A 48 -3.91 2.64 -12.73
CA ARG A 48 -3.05 1.53 -13.18
C ARG A 48 -2.94 0.40 -12.14
N VAL A 49 -3.40 0.60 -10.91
CA VAL A 49 -3.43 -0.41 -9.85
C VAL A 49 -4.16 -1.69 -10.26
N PHE A 50 -5.17 -1.55 -11.12
CA PHE A 50 -5.97 -2.66 -11.62
C PHE A 50 -5.37 -3.34 -12.86
N GLY A 51 -4.29 -2.81 -13.41
CA GLY A 51 -3.64 -3.29 -14.63
C GLY A 51 -2.46 -4.25 -14.41
N PHE A 52 -2.14 -4.56 -13.15
CA PHE A 52 -1.06 -5.48 -12.81
C PHE A 52 -1.38 -6.24 -11.52
N ASN A 53 -0.60 -7.28 -11.22
CA ASN A 53 -0.70 -8.00 -9.97
C ASN A 53 0.70 -8.30 -9.43
N LEU A 54 0.87 -8.20 -8.12
CA LEU A 54 2.09 -8.62 -7.46
C LEU A 54 2.17 -10.15 -7.48
N ASP A 55 3.36 -10.67 -7.78
CA ASP A 55 3.62 -12.11 -7.66
C ASP A 55 4.16 -12.47 -6.27
N ALA A 56 4.35 -13.77 -6.03
CA ALA A 56 4.78 -14.27 -4.73
C ALA A 56 6.17 -13.74 -4.32
N GLU A 57 7.07 -13.47 -5.28
CA GLU A 57 8.38 -12.90 -4.99
C GLU A 57 8.24 -11.44 -4.54
N ASP A 58 7.40 -10.66 -5.23
CA ASP A 58 7.14 -9.28 -4.88
C ASP A 58 6.49 -9.16 -3.49
N ILE A 59 5.48 -10.00 -3.22
CA ILE A 59 4.80 -10.08 -1.91
C ILE A 59 5.81 -10.43 -0.82
N GLY A 60 6.61 -11.48 -1.01
CA GLY A 60 7.60 -11.89 -0.01
C GLY A 60 8.64 -10.81 0.31
N LYS A 61 9.04 -10.01 -0.69
CA LYS A 61 9.93 -8.85 -0.49
C LYS A 61 9.26 -7.74 0.32
N ILE A 62 7.99 -7.47 0.08
CA ILE A 62 7.23 -6.45 0.82
C ILE A 62 7.01 -6.91 2.27
N ASP A 63 6.64 -8.18 2.47
CA ASP A 63 6.43 -8.77 3.79
C ASP A 63 7.70 -8.68 4.64
N ALA A 64 8.85 -9.05 4.07
CA ALA A 64 10.13 -9.00 4.75
C ALA A 64 10.46 -7.59 5.28
N VAL A 65 10.16 -6.53 4.53
CA VAL A 65 10.37 -5.15 5.01
C VAL A 65 9.30 -4.77 6.03
N SER A 66 8.04 -5.16 5.82
CA SER A 66 6.91 -4.82 6.69
C SER A 66 7.05 -5.38 8.11
N GLN A 67 7.73 -6.53 8.27
CA GLN A 67 8.05 -7.13 9.56
C GLN A 67 8.95 -6.26 10.47
N HIS A 68 9.61 -5.24 9.93
CA HIS A 68 10.39 -4.29 10.73
C HIS A 68 9.52 -3.20 11.38
N SER A 69 8.23 -3.14 11.04
CA SER A 69 7.28 -2.19 11.62
C SER A 69 6.85 -2.61 13.02
N ARG A 70 6.33 -1.66 13.80
CA ARG A 70 5.79 -1.94 15.14
C ARG A 70 4.35 -2.40 15.00
N ASP A 71 3.96 -3.37 15.82
CA ASP A 71 2.56 -3.72 15.98
C ASP A 71 1.82 -2.56 16.66
N LEU A 72 1.10 -1.78 15.86
CA LEU A 72 0.33 -0.64 16.35
C LEU A 72 -0.85 -1.08 17.20
N TYR A 73 -1.47 -2.21 16.87
CA TYR A 73 -2.59 -2.73 17.64
C TYR A 73 -2.16 -3.07 19.06
N GLN A 74 -1.00 -3.73 19.21
CA GLN A 74 -0.41 -4.01 20.52
C GLN A 74 -0.01 -2.72 21.28
N LEU A 75 0.44 -1.70 20.56
CA LEU A 75 0.97 -0.48 21.17
C LEU A 75 -0.11 0.50 21.63
N ILE A 76 -1.12 0.76 20.79
CA ILE A 76 -2.11 1.82 21.01
C ILE A 76 -3.55 1.32 21.13
N GLY A 77 -3.83 0.07 20.77
CA GLY A 77 -5.17 -0.53 20.84
C GLY A 77 -5.92 -0.45 19.51
N ASP A 78 -7.24 -0.62 19.56
CA ASP A 78 -8.11 -0.41 18.40
C ASP A 78 -8.24 1.08 18.08
N CYS A 79 -8.69 1.40 16.87
CA CYS A 79 -8.92 2.76 16.42
C CYS A 79 -9.77 3.54 17.44
N GLY A 80 -9.21 4.65 17.93
CA GLY A 80 -9.82 5.51 18.92
C GLY A 80 -9.57 5.13 20.37
N ASP A 81 -8.98 3.96 20.66
CA ASP A 81 -8.51 3.62 22.01
C ASP A 81 -7.37 4.55 22.44
N GLU A 82 -6.61 5.07 21.49
CA GLU A 82 -5.54 6.04 21.73
C GLU A 82 -6.03 7.38 22.30
N TYR A 83 -7.31 7.74 22.08
CA TYR A 83 -7.93 8.97 22.60
C TYR A 83 -8.81 8.75 23.83
N ARG A 84 -9.18 7.49 24.14
CA ARG A 84 -10.10 7.12 25.24
C ARG A 84 -9.37 6.77 26.55
N ARG A 85 -8.10 7.15 26.67
CA ARG A 85 -7.27 6.95 27.88
C ARG A 85 -7.39 8.12 28.86
#